data_AF-A0A139AKC7-F1
#
_entry.id   AF-A0A139AKC7-F1
#
_cell.length_a   1.000
_cell.length_b   1.000
_cell.length_c   1.000
_cell.angle_alpha   90.00
_cell.angle_beta   90.00
_cell.angle_gamma   90.00
#
_symmetry.space_group_name_H-M   'P 1'
#
loop_
_entity.id
_entity.type
_entity.pdbx_description
1 polymer ?
#
loop_
_entity_poly.entity_id
_entity_poly.type
_entity_poly.pdbx_seq_one_letter_code
_entity_poly.pdbx_strand_id
1 'polypeptide(L)'
;MVQLIDEHRTYTERGSPQLSRLSQLVPSVGTFSTPLPLRAAFLYQNELRSISSRQHVTPSFNDIRHILNTAQTRAAASTLRLITFDGAMTLYDDGGEFPRDSRIGRLLSAFLKRGVNLAIVTAARGWRGSWRGLTRMESVMEKAGRGESSFLAQCSLQMTLCQGGECNYLHTFTPSSGRLSYIPPSQYLPADISNPLSFSLHPSNTSRIAAFLDVVEQCLLETREEMNLQERTKVIRKERAVGVLPVEGMHSDTSNDAASVLSLPDLPFCAFNGGNDVWVDIGNKLIAAKILWSWLGIDGEETIHVGDQFLSTGNNVSTRSACCTLWVADPKETEGALGDLRGSVHYGFETYLLRRFAFCVSSCNSQSH
;
A
#
# COMPACT_ATOMS: atom_id res chain seq x y z
N MET A 1 -25.07 -10.41 -5.67
CA MET A 1 -23.86 -9.73 -5.16
C MET A 1 -23.65 -8.36 -5.79
N VAL A 2 -23.66 -8.19 -7.13
CA VAL A 2 -23.56 -6.85 -7.78
C VAL A 2 -24.63 -5.88 -7.27
N GLN A 3 -25.91 -6.30 -7.27
CA GLN A 3 -27.01 -5.52 -6.69
C GLN A 3 -26.85 -5.19 -5.20
N LEU A 4 -26.12 -6.02 -4.42
CA LEU A 4 -25.89 -5.77 -2.99
C LEU A 4 -24.82 -4.70 -2.77
N ILE A 5 -23.82 -4.64 -3.66
CA ILE A 5 -22.77 -3.61 -3.61
C ILE A 5 -23.36 -2.26 -3.98
N ASP A 6 -24.11 -2.18 -5.08
CA ASP A 6 -24.71 -0.91 -5.51
C ASP A 6 -25.75 -0.40 -4.50
N GLU A 7 -26.52 -1.30 -3.88
CA GLU A 7 -27.38 -0.98 -2.75
C GLU A 7 -26.58 -0.44 -1.56
N HIS A 8 -25.49 -1.12 -1.17
CA HIS A 8 -24.64 -0.67 -0.06
C HIS A 8 -24.06 0.73 -0.31
N ARG A 9 -23.63 1.02 -1.55
CA ARG A 9 -23.17 2.35 -1.96
C ARG A 9 -24.25 3.40 -1.78
N THR A 10 -25.46 3.12 -2.26
CA THR A 10 -26.62 4.02 -2.13
C THR A 10 -26.96 4.34 -0.66
N TYR A 11 -26.92 3.33 0.22
CA TYR A 11 -27.16 3.54 1.65
C TYR A 11 -26.01 4.29 2.34
N THR A 12 -24.77 4.06 1.91
CA THR A 12 -23.58 4.77 2.41
C THR A 12 -23.65 6.26 2.05
N GLU A 13 -24.00 6.60 0.80
CA GLU A 13 -24.18 7.99 0.35
C GLU A 13 -25.31 8.70 1.13
N ARG A 14 -26.31 7.96 1.59
CA ARG A 14 -27.41 8.47 2.44
C ARG A 14 -27.06 8.52 3.93
N GLY A 15 -25.82 8.20 4.32
CA GLY A 15 -25.38 8.21 5.72
C GLY A 15 -25.94 7.08 6.59
N SER A 16 -26.51 6.04 5.98
CA SER A 16 -27.12 4.89 6.69
C SER A 16 -26.62 3.53 6.18
N PRO A 17 -25.28 3.28 6.12
CA PRO A 17 -24.71 2.06 5.57
C PRO A 17 -25.16 0.78 6.29
N GLN A 18 -25.52 0.90 7.58
CA GLN A 18 -25.92 -0.22 8.45
C GLN A 18 -27.27 -0.83 8.01
N LEU A 19 -28.08 -0.06 7.29
CA LEU A 19 -29.38 -0.51 6.78
C LEU A 19 -29.28 -1.35 5.51
N SER A 20 -28.11 -1.37 4.87
CA SER A 20 -27.90 -2.19 3.67
C SER A 20 -27.89 -3.68 4.00
N ARG A 21 -28.46 -4.51 3.11
CA ARG A 21 -28.40 -5.97 3.24
C ARG A 21 -26.98 -6.50 3.32
N LEU A 22 -26.03 -5.87 2.61
CA LEU A 22 -24.64 -6.27 2.63
C LEU A 22 -24.00 -6.06 4.01
N SER A 23 -24.30 -4.94 4.68
CA SER A 23 -23.81 -4.68 6.03
C SER A 23 -24.43 -5.63 7.07
N GLN A 24 -25.66 -6.08 6.86
CA GLN A 24 -26.30 -7.07 7.75
C GLN A 24 -25.67 -8.47 7.61
N LEU A 25 -25.28 -8.84 6.38
CA LEU A 25 -24.61 -10.12 6.11
C LEU A 25 -23.13 -10.11 6.50
N VAL A 26 -22.46 -8.98 6.31
CA VAL A 26 -21.05 -8.78 6.61
C VAL A 26 -20.89 -7.46 7.38
N PRO A 27 -21.06 -7.47 8.73
CA PRO A 27 -20.98 -6.26 9.54
C PRO A 27 -19.64 -5.53 9.49
N SER A 28 -18.56 -6.24 9.14
CA SER A 28 -17.21 -5.68 8.95
C SER A 28 -16.98 -5.12 7.54
N VAL A 29 -17.99 -5.09 6.67
CA VAL A 29 -17.84 -4.56 5.32
C VAL A 29 -17.51 -3.06 5.38
N GLY A 30 -16.46 -2.67 4.66
CA GLY A 30 -16.10 -1.26 4.49
C GLY A 30 -16.99 -0.58 3.45
N THR A 31 -16.58 0.62 3.05
CA THR A 31 -17.24 1.40 2.00
C THR A 31 -16.78 0.96 0.61
N PHE A 32 -17.61 1.25 -0.41
CA PHE A 32 -17.25 1.05 -1.81
C PHE A 32 -17.36 2.37 -2.57
N SER A 33 -16.24 2.91 -3.05
CA SER A 33 -16.28 4.14 -3.87
C SER A 33 -16.79 3.86 -5.30
N THR A 34 -16.55 2.66 -5.82
CA THR A 34 -16.83 2.32 -7.22
C THR A 34 -17.79 1.13 -7.34
N PRO A 35 -18.59 1.05 -8.42
CA PRO A 35 -19.34 -0.16 -8.73
C PRO A 35 -18.36 -1.28 -9.10
N LEU A 36 -18.51 -2.46 -8.51
CA LEU A 36 -17.60 -3.59 -8.76
C LEU A 36 -18.20 -4.53 -9.81
N PRO A 37 -17.59 -4.67 -11.01
CA PRO A 37 -18.08 -5.56 -12.08
C PRO A 37 -17.72 -7.03 -11.77
N LEU A 38 -18.24 -7.56 -10.66
CA LEU A 38 -17.88 -8.88 -10.11
C LEU A 38 -18.13 -10.03 -11.10
N ARG A 39 -19.23 -9.98 -11.86
CA ARG A 39 -19.53 -11.02 -12.87
C ARG A 39 -18.44 -11.05 -13.94
N ALA A 40 -18.09 -9.89 -14.49
CA ALA A 40 -17.05 -9.80 -15.50
C ALA A 40 -15.68 -10.19 -14.93
N ALA A 41 -15.40 -9.82 -13.69
CA ALA A 41 -14.15 -10.17 -13.02
C ALA A 41 -14.04 -11.69 -12.78
N PHE A 42 -15.14 -12.33 -12.37
CA PHE A 42 -15.23 -13.77 -12.25
C PHE A 42 -14.98 -14.47 -13.59
N LEU A 43 -15.68 -14.07 -14.66
CA LEU A 43 -15.52 -14.70 -15.98
C LEU A 43 -14.07 -14.65 -16.47
N TYR A 44 -13.39 -13.52 -16.25
CA TYR A 44 -11.98 -13.38 -16.61
C TYR A 44 -11.03 -14.24 -15.78
N GLN A 45 -11.18 -14.24 -14.45
CA GLN A 45 -10.34 -15.10 -13.61
C GLN A 45 -10.65 -16.58 -13.83
N ASN A 46 -11.91 -16.91 -14.13
CA ASN A 46 -12.34 -18.25 -14.47
C ASN A 46 -11.69 -18.75 -15.75
N GLU A 47 -11.53 -17.89 -16.76
CA GLU A 47 -10.82 -18.23 -17.99
C GLU A 47 -9.33 -18.52 -17.71
N LEU A 48 -8.68 -17.70 -16.88
CA LEU A 48 -7.25 -17.85 -16.58
C LEU A 48 -6.93 -19.04 -15.67
N ARG A 49 -7.83 -19.39 -14.76
CA ARG A 49 -7.56 -20.32 -13.64
C ARG A 49 -8.52 -21.52 -13.58
N SER A 50 -9.43 -21.61 -14.56
CA SER A 50 -10.45 -22.64 -14.70
C SER A 50 -11.21 -22.94 -13.41
N ILE A 51 -11.56 -21.88 -12.66
CA ILE A 51 -12.11 -21.96 -11.30
C ILE A 51 -13.36 -22.86 -11.25
N SER A 52 -14.29 -22.68 -12.19
CA SER A 52 -15.56 -23.40 -12.28
C SER A 52 -15.44 -24.80 -12.88
N SER A 53 -14.32 -25.13 -13.51
CA SER A 53 -14.09 -26.42 -14.17
C SER A 53 -13.49 -27.46 -13.22
N ARG A 54 -13.08 -27.06 -12.01
CA ARG A 54 -12.52 -27.94 -11.00
C ARG A 54 -13.63 -28.83 -10.42
N GLN A 55 -13.47 -30.15 -10.49
CA GLN A 55 -14.49 -31.10 -10.01
C GLN A 55 -14.40 -31.39 -8.51
N HIS A 56 -13.18 -31.37 -7.94
CA HIS A 56 -12.93 -31.82 -6.57
C HIS A 56 -12.37 -30.73 -5.65
N VAL A 57 -12.08 -29.55 -6.20
CA VAL A 57 -11.50 -28.43 -5.47
C VAL A 57 -12.39 -27.22 -5.67
N THR A 58 -13.01 -26.76 -4.59
CA THR A 58 -13.83 -25.54 -4.59
C THR A 58 -12.97 -24.29 -4.80
N PRO A 59 -13.57 -23.15 -5.19
CA PRO A 59 -12.84 -21.89 -5.26
C PRO A 59 -12.15 -21.57 -3.94
N SER A 60 -10.85 -21.32 -3.98
CA SER A 60 -10.04 -21.01 -2.81
C SER A 60 -10.19 -19.54 -2.40
N PHE A 61 -9.71 -19.21 -1.21
CA PHE A 61 -9.58 -17.82 -0.76
C PHE A 61 -8.83 -16.94 -1.77
N ASN A 62 -7.73 -17.45 -2.32
CA ASN A 62 -6.92 -16.74 -3.31
C ASN A 62 -7.68 -16.53 -4.63
N ASP A 63 -8.52 -17.48 -5.06
CA ASP A 63 -9.35 -17.29 -6.25
C ASP A 63 -10.31 -16.09 -6.05
N ILE A 64 -10.97 -16.01 -4.89
CA ILE A 64 -11.86 -14.89 -4.55
C ILE A 64 -11.09 -13.56 -4.47
N ARG A 65 -9.91 -13.56 -3.84
CA ARG A 65 -9.03 -12.39 -3.75
C ARG A 65 -8.64 -11.87 -5.13
N HIS A 66 -8.26 -12.75 -6.05
CA HIS A 66 -7.95 -12.36 -7.43
C HIS A 66 -9.16 -11.79 -8.18
N ILE A 67 -10.36 -12.38 -8.00
CA ILE A 67 -11.59 -11.85 -8.59
C ILE A 67 -11.87 -10.43 -8.09
N LEU A 68 -11.74 -10.19 -6.79
CA LEU A 68 -11.95 -8.87 -6.19
C LEU A 68 -10.91 -7.86 -6.67
N ASN A 69 -9.63 -8.24 -6.76
CA ASN A 69 -8.58 -7.38 -7.32
C ASN A 69 -8.89 -7.01 -8.79
N THR A 70 -9.33 -7.96 -9.61
CA THR A 70 -9.73 -7.69 -11.00
C THR A 70 -10.96 -6.79 -11.09
N ALA A 71 -11.95 -6.96 -10.21
CA ALA A 71 -13.12 -6.08 -10.19
C ALA A 71 -12.71 -4.64 -9.85
N GLN A 72 -11.86 -4.48 -8.84
CA GLN A 72 -11.33 -3.20 -8.38
C GLN A 72 -10.48 -2.49 -9.43
N THR A 73 -9.52 -3.19 -10.05
CA THR A 73 -8.69 -2.62 -11.13
C THR A 73 -9.52 -2.11 -12.30
N ARG A 74 -10.59 -2.82 -12.66
CA ARG A 74 -11.51 -2.39 -13.72
C ARG A 74 -12.33 -1.17 -13.35
N ALA A 75 -12.85 -1.17 -12.13
CA ALA A 75 -13.70 -0.09 -11.64
C ALA A 75 -12.92 1.23 -11.50
N ALA A 76 -11.66 1.16 -11.11
CA ALA A 76 -10.80 2.33 -10.91
C ALA A 76 -10.05 2.80 -12.17
N ALA A 77 -10.05 2.01 -13.26
CA ALA A 77 -9.22 2.30 -14.44
C ALA A 77 -9.50 3.66 -15.10
N SER A 78 -10.75 4.14 -15.11
CA SER A 78 -11.12 5.41 -15.75
C SER A 78 -10.84 6.65 -14.90
N THR A 79 -10.71 6.49 -13.58
CA THR A 79 -10.53 7.60 -12.61
C THR A 79 -9.14 7.63 -11.99
N LEU A 80 -8.29 6.65 -12.32
CA LEU A 80 -6.99 6.48 -11.68
C LEU A 80 -6.04 7.67 -11.93
N ARG A 81 -5.65 8.33 -10.84
CA ARG A 81 -4.62 9.39 -10.83
C ARG A 81 -3.47 9.12 -9.87
N LEU A 82 -3.61 8.17 -8.95
CA LEU A 82 -2.54 7.76 -8.03
C LEU A 82 -2.53 6.25 -7.80
N ILE A 83 -1.34 5.66 -7.86
CA ILE A 83 -1.08 4.31 -7.34
C ILE A 83 -0.14 4.44 -6.14
N THR A 84 -0.57 3.92 -4.99
CA THR A 84 0.27 3.83 -3.79
C THR A 84 0.69 2.38 -3.56
N PHE A 85 1.94 2.15 -3.17
CA PHE A 85 2.46 0.83 -2.84
C PHE A 85 2.87 0.76 -1.38
N ASP A 86 2.51 -0.31 -0.70
CA ASP A 86 3.04 -0.66 0.60
C ASP A 86 4.44 -1.28 0.42
N GLY A 87 5.50 -0.49 0.60
CA GLY A 87 6.86 -0.76 0.11
C GLY A 87 7.32 -2.24 0.09
N ALA A 88 7.80 -2.75 1.22
CA ALA A 88 8.38 -4.10 1.29
C ALA A 88 7.35 -5.19 0.95
N MET A 89 7.79 -6.24 0.27
CA MET A 89 6.97 -7.40 -0.16
C MET A 89 5.92 -7.16 -1.25
N THR A 90 5.64 -5.90 -1.63
CA THR A 90 4.81 -5.60 -2.82
C THR A 90 5.66 -5.36 -4.07
N LEU A 91 6.75 -4.60 -3.95
CA LEU A 91 7.62 -4.22 -5.08
C LEU A 91 8.88 -5.08 -5.21
N TYR A 92 9.32 -5.68 -4.11
CA TYR A 92 10.51 -6.53 -4.01
C TYR A 92 10.37 -7.43 -2.78
N ASP A 93 11.02 -8.60 -2.82
CA ASP A 93 11.05 -9.53 -1.68
C ASP A 93 11.65 -8.87 -0.44
N ASP A 94 11.30 -9.37 0.76
CA ASP A 94 11.75 -8.76 2.02
C ASP A 94 13.29 -8.64 2.07
N GLY A 95 13.78 -7.46 2.46
CA GLY A 95 15.19 -7.09 2.43
C GLY A 95 15.84 -6.96 1.03
N GLY A 96 15.18 -7.41 -0.04
CA GLY A 96 15.69 -7.53 -1.41
C GLY A 96 15.84 -6.21 -2.19
N GLU A 97 16.51 -6.29 -3.34
CA GLU A 97 16.69 -5.15 -4.26
C GLU A 97 15.68 -5.18 -5.40
N PHE A 98 15.28 -3.99 -5.89
CA PHE A 98 14.43 -3.92 -7.07
C PHE A 98 15.21 -4.34 -8.33
N PRO A 99 14.75 -5.34 -9.08
CA PRO A 99 15.49 -5.86 -10.23
C PRO A 99 15.72 -4.80 -11.31
N ARG A 100 16.89 -4.84 -11.97
CA ARG A 100 17.26 -3.85 -13.00
C ARG A 100 16.32 -3.86 -14.21
N ASP A 101 15.74 -4.99 -14.55
CA ASP A 101 14.80 -5.13 -15.65
C ASP A 101 13.56 -5.92 -15.22
N SER A 102 12.75 -5.31 -14.36
CA SER A 102 11.48 -5.90 -13.94
C SER A 102 10.35 -5.46 -14.86
N ARG A 103 9.42 -6.39 -15.15
CA ARG A 103 8.18 -6.04 -15.84
C ARG A 103 7.34 -5.03 -15.03
N ILE A 104 7.43 -5.06 -13.71
CA ILE A 104 6.90 -4.01 -12.81
C ILE A 104 7.44 -2.64 -13.21
N GLY A 105 8.76 -2.46 -13.33
CA GLY A 105 9.36 -1.16 -13.69
C GLY A 105 8.85 -0.62 -15.04
N ARG A 106 8.69 -1.51 -16.04
CA ARG A 106 8.10 -1.14 -17.34
C ARG A 106 6.62 -0.74 -17.22
N LEU A 107 5.86 -1.39 -16.35
CA LEU A 107 4.46 -1.03 -16.09
C LEU A 107 4.37 0.32 -15.38
N LEU A 108 5.19 0.57 -14.36
CA LEU A 108 5.25 1.86 -13.66
C LEU A 108 5.60 3.00 -14.63
N SER A 109 6.61 2.82 -15.47
CA SER A 109 6.95 3.79 -16.54
C SER A 109 5.74 4.06 -17.45
N ALA A 110 4.98 3.03 -17.83
CA ALA A 110 3.80 3.19 -18.67
C ALA A 110 2.63 3.94 -18.00
N PHE A 111 2.50 3.88 -16.67
CA PHE A 111 1.52 4.65 -15.90
C PHE A 111 1.95 6.11 -15.75
N LEU A 112 3.23 6.35 -15.46
CA LEU A 112 3.82 7.69 -15.43
C LEU A 112 3.63 8.40 -16.77
N LYS A 113 3.86 7.68 -17.89
CA LYS A 113 3.58 8.13 -19.27
C LYS A 113 2.15 8.61 -19.54
N ARG A 114 1.21 8.27 -18.65
CA ARG A 114 -0.20 8.67 -18.75
C ARG A 114 -0.61 9.71 -17.72
N GLY A 115 0.33 10.26 -16.96
CA GLY A 115 0.05 11.25 -15.90
C GLY A 115 -0.50 10.64 -14.62
N VAL A 116 -0.38 9.32 -14.43
CA VAL A 116 -0.73 8.66 -13.16
C VAL A 116 0.44 8.84 -12.18
N ASN A 117 0.16 9.40 -11.02
CA ASN A 117 1.13 9.56 -9.94
C ASN A 117 1.43 8.21 -9.28
N LEU A 118 2.66 8.05 -8.80
CA LEU A 118 3.10 6.87 -8.06
C LEU A 118 3.65 7.30 -6.70
N ALA A 119 3.25 6.62 -5.64
CA ALA A 119 3.79 6.85 -4.30
C ALA A 119 4.09 5.53 -3.59
N ILE A 120 5.06 5.55 -2.68
CA ILE A 120 5.48 4.38 -1.91
C ILE A 120 5.42 4.73 -0.44
N VAL A 121 4.52 4.05 0.27
CA VAL A 121 4.33 4.21 1.72
C VAL A 121 5.09 3.08 2.40
N THR A 122 6.01 3.39 3.31
CA THR A 122 6.85 2.34 3.90
C THR A 122 7.14 2.60 5.38
N ALA A 123 7.14 1.52 6.17
CA ALA A 123 7.67 1.54 7.53
C ALA A 123 9.20 1.39 7.58
N ALA A 124 9.88 1.44 6.42
CA ALA A 124 11.30 1.13 6.32
C ALA A 124 12.20 2.06 7.16
N ARG A 125 13.32 1.46 7.58
CA ARG A 125 14.30 2.02 8.51
C ARG A 125 15.22 3.01 7.82
N GLY A 126 15.03 4.30 8.10
CA GLY A 126 16.03 5.29 7.74
C GLY A 126 15.76 6.65 8.36
N TRP A 127 16.83 7.36 8.68
CA TRP A 127 16.82 8.77 9.06
C TRP A 127 17.15 9.63 7.83
N ARG A 128 16.45 10.76 7.67
CA ARG A 128 16.74 11.89 6.75
C ARG A 128 17.76 11.58 5.63
N GLY A 129 17.29 10.93 4.56
CA GLY A 129 18.09 10.71 3.34
C GLY A 129 19.15 9.59 3.35
N SER A 130 19.33 8.83 4.42
CA SER A 130 20.40 7.82 4.54
C SER A 130 19.97 6.36 4.33
N TRP A 131 18.81 6.11 3.70
CA TRP A 131 18.33 4.75 3.52
C TRP A 131 18.86 4.10 2.24
N ARG A 132 19.38 2.87 2.34
CA ARG A 132 19.81 2.05 1.18
C ARG A 132 18.69 1.85 0.16
N GLY A 133 17.44 1.81 0.59
CA GLY A 133 16.34 1.69 -0.37
C GLY A 133 15.92 3.00 -1.05
N LEU A 134 16.40 4.15 -0.56
CA LEU A 134 16.26 5.43 -1.27
C LEU A 134 17.07 5.33 -2.57
N THR A 135 18.29 4.79 -2.50
CA THR A 135 19.11 4.43 -3.67
C THR A 135 18.47 3.35 -4.53
N ARG A 136 17.80 2.34 -3.94
CA ARG A 136 17.06 1.31 -4.70
C ARG A 136 15.94 1.94 -5.54
N MET A 137 15.24 2.90 -4.95
CA MET A 137 14.10 3.61 -5.52
C MET A 137 14.50 4.67 -6.55
N GLU A 138 15.58 5.40 -6.29
CA GLU A 138 16.27 6.19 -7.31
C GLU A 138 16.63 5.33 -8.50
N SER A 139 17.12 4.10 -8.28
CA SER A 139 17.38 3.14 -9.37
C SER A 139 16.11 2.69 -10.09
N VAL A 140 14.98 2.47 -9.40
CA VAL A 140 13.69 2.17 -10.05
C VAL A 140 13.29 3.31 -10.99
N MET A 141 13.44 4.54 -10.53
CA MET A 141 13.05 5.74 -11.28
C MET A 141 14.01 6.10 -12.40
N GLU A 142 15.31 5.97 -12.18
CA GLU A 142 16.32 6.13 -13.22
C GLU A 142 16.07 5.12 -14.35
N LYS A 143 15.78 3.87 -14.00
CA LYS A 143 15.52 2.81 -14.99
C LYS A 143 14.17 2.96 -15.67
N ALA A 144 13.14 3.43 -14.96
CA ALA A 144 11.83 3.74 -15.54
C ALA A 144 11.87 5.00 -16.44
N GLY A 145 12.80 5.92 -16.17
CA GLY A 145 12.95 7.23 -16.83
C GLY A 145 13.97 7.31 -17.97
N ARG A 146 14.83 6.30 -18.17
CA ARG A 146 15.87 6.24 -19.23
C ARG A 146 15.38 6.22 -20.68
N GLY A 147 14.10 6.51 -20.93
CA GLY A 147 13.49 6.46 -22.26
C GLY A 147 13.37 7.79 -23.01
N GLU A 148 13.25 8.95 -22.34
CA GLU A 148 12.99 10.23 -23.03
C GLU A 148 13.26 11.43 -22.11
N SER A 149 14.33 12.17 -22.41
CA SER A 149 14.82 13.32 -21.63
C SER A 149 13.85 14.51 -21.58
N SER A 150 12.83 14.55 -22.44
CA SER A 150 11.81 15.60 -22.50
C SER A 150 10.56 15.33 -21.66
N PHE A 151 10.42 14.11 -21.12
CA PHE A 151 9.20 13.65 -20.43
C PHE A 151 9.25 13.90 -18.91
N LEU A 152 10.45 13.84 -18.36
CA LEU A 152 10.75 14.07 -16.95
C LEU A 152 10.42 15.51 -16.46
N ALA A 153 10.25 16.47 -17.37
CA ALA A 153 9.96 17.88 -17.03
C ALA A 153 8.47 18.21 -16.83
N GLN A 154 7.54 17.38 -17.31
CA GLN A 154 6.08 17.60 -17.19
C GLN A 154 5.40 16.62 -16.24
N CYS A 155 6.01 15.46 -15.97
CA CYS A 155 5.58 14.61 -14.88
C CYS A 155 6.10 15.17 -13.56
N SER A 156 5.22 15.84 -12.83
CA SER A 156 5.31 16.00 -11.38
C SER A 156 5.36 14.62 -10.75
N LEU A 157 6.51 13.96 -10.81
CA LEU A 157 6.74 12.63 -10.26
C LEU A 157 6.86 12.80 -8.74
N GLN A 158 5.73 13.07 -8.10
CA GLN A 158 5.62 13.32 -6.68
C GLN A 158 5.55 11.98 -5.96
N MET A 159 6.72 11.35 -5.94
CA MET A 159 6.98 10.13 -5.19
C MET A 159 7.12 10.46 -3.72
N THR A 160 6.00 10.51 -3.02
CA THR A 160 5.96 10.56 -1.56
C THR A 160 6.50 9.25 -1.01
N LEU A 161 7.76 9.27 -0.56
CA LEU A 161 8.26 8.27 0.37
C LEU A 161 7.88 8.70 1.77
N CYS A 162 6.82 8.12 2.33
CA CYS A 162 6.57 8.19 3.78
C CYS A 162 7.63 7.34 4.48
N GLN A 163 8.66 7.99 4.99
CA GLN A 163 9.77 7.34 5.71
C GLN A 163 9.50 7.45 7.22
N GLY A 164 9.84 6.40 8.00
CA GLY A 164 9.85 6.37 9.47
C GLY A 164 8.52 6.68 10.16
N GLY A 165 7.76 5.68 10.57
CA GLY A 165 6.48 5.90 11.26
C GLY A 165 5.26 6.01 10.35
N GLU A 166 5.33 5.37 9.18
CA GLU A 166 4.27 5.23 8.16
C GLU A 166 3.79 6.52 7.48
N CYS A 167 3.84 7.71 8.11
CA CYS A 167 3.35 8.98 7.55
C CYS A 167 4.15 10.25 7.92
N ASN A 168 5.40 10.15 8.39
CA ASN A 168 6.09 11.30 9.01
C ASN A 168 6.98 12.15 8.09
N TYR A 169 7.66 11.55 7.11
CA TYR A 169 8.57 12.28 6.24
C TYR A 169 8.08 12.20 4.80
N LEU A 170 8.05 13.33 4.08
CA LEU A 170 7.72 13.38 2.66
C LEU A 170 8.99 13.60 1.84
N HIS A 171 9.17 12.81 0.78
CA HIS A 171 10.17 13.07 -0.24
C HIS A 171 9.49 13.26 -1.59
N THR A 172 10.17 13.89 -2.54
CA THR A 172 9.72 14.01 -3.93
C THR A 172 10.89 13.71 -4.85
N PHE A 173 10.62 13.14 -6.03
CA PHE A 173 11.67 12.89 -7.00
C PHE A 173 11.89 14.15 -7.83
N THR A 174 13.12 14.65 -7.85
CA THR A 174 13.50 15.79 -8.69
C THR A 174 14.16 15.26 -9.97
N PRO A 175 13.52 15.41 -11.14
CA PRO A 175 14.03 14.84 -12.38
C PRO A 175 15.36 15.42 -12.84
N SER A 176 15.62 16.70 -12.53
CA SER A 176 16.87 17.39 -12.89
C SER A 176 18.08 16.88 -12.09
N SER A 177 17.89 16.41 -10.86
CA SER A 177 18.96 15.87 -10.02
C SER A 177 19.03 14.34 -10.06
N GLY A 178 17.98 13.67 -10.55
CA GLY A 178 17.84 12.21 -10.50
C GLY A 178 17.77 11.67 -9.07
N ARG A 179 17.46 12.53 -8.08
CA ARG A 179 17.52 12.22 -6.66
C ARG A 179 16.22 12.58 -5.95
N LEU A 180 15.98 11.91 -4.84
CA LEU A 180 14.87 12.24 -3.94
C LEU A 180 15.23 13.42 -3.04
N SER A 181 14.37 14.43 -3.01
CA SER A 181 14.47 15.62 -2.16
C SER A 181 13.46 15.55 -1.02
N TYR A 182 13.90 15.83 0.21
CA TYR A 182 13.02 15.93 1.37
C TYR A 182 12.17 17.20 1.31
N ILE A 183 10.87 17.07 1.58
CA ILE A 183 9.92 18.18 1.70
C ILE A 183 9.61 18.41 3.17
N PRO A 184 9.76 19.64 3.69
CA PRO A 184 9.43 19.96 5.07
C PRO A 184 7.91 19.93 5.30
N PRO A 185 7.43 19.51 6.50
CA PRO A 185 6.01 19.43 6.85
C PRO A 185 5.22 20.71 6.62
N SER A 186 5.86 21.88 6.74
CA SER A 186 5.23 23.18 6.50
C SER A 186 4.74 23.39 5.06
N GLN A 187 5.20 22.60 4.09
CA GLN A 187 4.79 22.72 2.70
C GLN A 187 3.55 21.87 2.37
N TYR A 188 3.37 20.72 3.02
CA TYR A 188 2.32 19.75 2.66
C TYR A 188 1.24 19.54 3.72
N LEU A 189 1.47 19.97 4.96
CA LEU A 189 0.46 19.90 6.02
C LEU A 189 -0.34 21.21 6.08
N PRO A 190 -1.67 21.13 6.29
CA PRO A 190 -2.48 22.29 6.61
C PRO A 190 -1.94 23.04 7.84
N ALA A 191 -1.95 24.38 7.80
CA ALA A 191 -1.55 25.22 8.95
C ALA A 191 -2.52 25.09 10.15
N ASP A 192 -3.74 24.63 9.90
CA ASP A 192 -4.77 24.45 10.92
C ASP A 192 -4.50 23.21 11.78
N ILE A 193 -4.22 23.43 13.06
CA ILE A 193 -3.94 22.40 14.08
C ILE A 193 -5.18 21.55 14.37
N SER A 194 -6.38 22.08 14.15
CA SER A 194 -7.63 21.34 14.30
C SER A 194 -7.85 20.30 13.21
N ASN A 195 -7.10 20.39 12.10
CA ASN A 195 -7.12 19.37 11.06
C ASN A 195 -6.53 18.06 11.59
N PRO A 196 -7.25 16.93 11.53
CA PRO A 196 -6.76 15.63 11.98
C PRO A 196 -5.43 15.20 11.35
N LEU A 197 -5.15 15.62 10.11
CA LEU A 197 -3.90 15.33 9.39
C LEU A 197 -2.71 16.11 9.96
N SER A 198 -2.95 17.37 10.32
CA SER A 198 -1.94 18.22 10.95
C SER A 198 -1.74 17.82 12.41
N PHE A 199 -2.82 17.48 13.13
CA PHE A 199 -2.79 17.15 14.54
C PHE A 199 -1.72 16.09 14.88
N SER A 200 -1.68 14.97 14.17
CA SER A 200 -0.71 13.90 14.47
C SER A 200 0.75 14.29 14.23
N LEU A 201 1.00 15.29 13.38
CA LEU A 201 2.34 15.66 12.91
C LEU A 201 2.77 17.07 13.36
N HIS A 202 1.89 17.82 14.02
CA HIS A 202 2.10 19.21 14.39
C HIS A 202 3.16 19.34 15.49
N PRO A 203 4.09 20.32 15.40
CA PRO A 203 5.15 20.50 16.40
C PRO A 203 4.66 20.68 17.84
N SER A 204 3.44 21.18 18.05
CA SER A 204 2.85 21.34 19.40
C SER A 204 2.59 20.01 20.11
N ASN A 205 2.47 18.89 19.38
CA ASN A 205 2.22 17.58 19.96
C ASN A 205 3.51 16.80 20.27
N THR A 206 4.68 17.41 20.07
CA THR A 206 5.99 16.78 20.33
C THR A 206 6.09 16.25 21.76
N SER A 207 5.63 17.01 22.76
CA SER A 207 5.66 16.55 24.16
C SER A 207 4.74 15.37 24.43
N ARG A 208 3.57 15.31 23.77
CA ARG A 208 2.63 14.18 23.88
C ARG A 208 3.19 12.92 23.22
N ILE A 209 3.80 13.08 22.04
CA ILE A 209 4.46 11.99 21.31
C ILE A 209 5.63 11.45 22.13
N ALA A 210 6.46 12.32 22.70
CA ALA A 210 7.56 11.93 23.55
C ALA A 210 7.06 11.11 24.75
N ALA A 211 6.09 11.64 25.50
CA ALA A 211 5.51 10.95 26.65
C ALA A 211 4.88 9.60 26.30
N PHE A 212 4.17 9.50 25.16
CA PHE A 212 3.64 8.23 24.67
C PHE A 212 4.78 7.23 24.41
N LEU A 213 5.77 7.64 23.64
CA LEU A 213 6.86 6.75 23.27
C LEU A 213 7.73 6.40 24.50
N ASP A 214 7.79 7.24 25.53
CA ASP A 214 8.49 6.94 26.80
C ASP A 214 7.80 5.79 27.54
N VAL A 215 6.46 5.77 27.57
CA VAL A 215 5.69 4.64 28.10
C VAL A 215 5.96 3.39 27.28
N VAL A 216 5.92 3.49 25.95
CA VAL A 216 6.19 2.33 25.07
C VAL A 216 7.61 1.81 25.28
N GLU A 217 8.60 2.69 25.35
CA GLU A 217 10.00 2.33 25.57
C GLU A 217 10.18 1.59 26.90
N GLN A 218 9.55 2.09 27.96
CA GLN A 218 9.55 1.45 29.26
C GLN A 218 8.91 0.06 29.22
N CYS A 219 7.74 -0.08 28.58
CA CYS A 219 7.10 -1.39 28.41
C CYS A 219 8.01 -2.38 27.64
N LEU A 220 8.67 -1.92 26.56
CA LEU A 220 9.59 -2.76 25.79
C LEU A 220 10.82 -3.17 26.60
N LEU A 221 11.33 -2.30 27.48
CA LEU A 221 12.43 -2.61 28.38
C LEU A 221 12.02 -3.66 29.43
N GLU A 222 10.83 -3.51 30.04
CA GLU A 222 10.27 -4.45 31.00
C GLU A 222 10.03 -5.83 30.36
N THR A 223 9.38 -5.88 29.20
CA THR A 223 9.19 -7.14 28.45
C THR A 223 10.52 -7.79 28.08
N ARG A 224 11.52 -6.99 27.68
CA ARG A 224 12.88 -7.49 27.37
C ARG A 224 13.56 -8.11 28.60
N GLU A 225 13.29 -7.59 29.80
CA GLU A 225 13.80 -8.13 31.05
C GLU A 225 13.06 -9.42 31.45
N GLU A 226 11.73 -9.40 31.43
CA GLU A 226 10.88 -10.56 31.74
C GLU A 226 11.17 -11.77 30.84
N MET A 227 11.44 -11.51 29.56
CA MET A 227 11.75 -12.55 28.56
C MET A 227 13.23 -12.93 28.50
N ASN A 228 14.10 -12.35 29.35
CA ASN A 228 15.55 -12.58 29.35
C ASN A 228 16.21 -12.32 27.98
N LEU A 229 15.77 -11.27 27.28
CA LEU A 229 16.25 -10.91 25.94
C LEU A 229 17.33 -9.83 25.97
N GLN A 230 17.86 -9.46 27.14
CA GLN A 230 18.77 -8.31 27.28
C GLN A 230 20.05 -8.43 26.43
N GLU A 231 20.63 -9.63 26.35
CA GLU A 231 21.86 -9.85 25.59
C GLU A 231 21.60 -10.03 24.08
N ARG A 232 20.35 -10.34 23.71
CA ARG A 232 19.96 -10.71 22.34
C ARG A 232 19.30 -9.58 21.57
N THR A 233 18.77 -8.57 22.28
CA THR A 233 18.03 -7.47 21.66
C THR A 233 18.46 -6.11 22.20
N LYS A 234 18.20 -5.07 21.41
CA LYS A 234 18.46 -3.66 21.72
C LYS A 234 17.20 -2.85 21.43
N VAL A 235 16.81 -2.02 22.39
CA VAL A 235 15.76 -1.01 22.21
C VAL A 235 16.35 0.20 21.48
N ILE A 236 15.65 0.70 20.46
CA ILE A 236 15.99 1.89 19.70
C ILE A 236 14.85 2.89 19.75
N ARG A 237 15.15 4.07 20.29
CA ARG A 237 14.26 5.23 20.27
C ARG A 237 14.59 6.16 19.10
N LYS A 238 13.56 6.61 18.40
CA LYS A 238 13.60 7.64 17.34
C LYS A 238 12.64 8.78 17.70
N GLU A 239 12.66 9.84 16.88
CA GLU A 239 11.80 11.03 17.04
C GLU A 239 10.31 10.66 17.12
N ARG A 240 9.85 9.68 16.33
CA ARG A 240 8.44 9.30 16.19
C ARG A 240 8.20 7.79 16.20
N ALA A 241 9.14 7.04 16.75
CA ALA A 241 9.07 5.59 16.79
C ALA A 241 9.95 5.02 17.90
N VAL A 242 9.59 3.86 18.41
CA VAL A 242 10.45 3.04 19.27
C VAL A 242 10.34 1.59 18.83
N GLY A 243 11.42 0.84 18.91
CA GLY A 243 11.40 -0.56 18.53
C GLY A 243 12.50 -1.37 19.19
N VAL A 244 12.35 -2.69 19.11
CA VAL A 244 13.30 -3.67 19.62
C VAL A 244 13.92 -4.38 18.43
N LEU A 245 15.25 -4.39 18.35
CA LEU A 245 16.01 -5.06 17.30
C LEU A 245 16.86 -6.19 17.88
N PRO A 246 17.11 -7.27 17.15
CA PRO A 246 18.09 -8.26 17.54
C PRO A 246 19.50 -7.70 17.42
N VAL A 247 20.40 -8.14 18.30
CA VAL A 247 21.84 -7.90 18.18
C VAL A 247 22.37 -8.70 16.98
N GLU A 248 23.33 -8.15 16.23
CA GLU A 248 23.85 -8.74 14.99
C GLU A 248 24.21 -10.23 15.15
N GLY A 249 23.68 -11.08 14.27
CA GLY A 249 23.95 -12.52 14.24
C GLY A 249 23.01 -13.39 15.09
N MET A 250 22.03 -12.81 15.79
CA MET A 250 21.02 -13.57 16.54
C MET A 250 19.63 -13.44 15.92
N HIS A 251 18.94 -14.58 15.76
CA HIS A 251 17.50 -14.60 15.51
C HIS A 251 16.78 -14.39 16.85
N SER A 252 15.81 -13.48 16.89
CA SER A 252 14.90 -13.36 18.02
C SER A 252 13.50 -13.78 17.60
N ASP A 253 12.99 -14.84 18.22
CA ASP A 253 11.56 -15.18 18.19
C ASP A 253 10.80 -14.16 19.06
N THR A 254 10.73 -12.91 18.63
CA THR A 254 9.92 -11.89 19.30
C THR A 254 8.45 -12.17 19.00
N SER A 255 7.71 -12.64 20.01
CA SER A 255 6.28 -12.95 19.88
C SER A 255 5.45 -11.69 19.62
N ASN A 256 4.27 -11.87 19.03
CA ASN A 256 3.29 -10.80 18.76
C ASN A 256 2.76 -10.10 20.03
N ASP A 257 3.12 -10.54 21.22
CA ASP A 257 2.46 -10.14 22.47
C ASP A 257 2.79 -8.70 22.89
N ALA A 258 3.98 -8.19 22.51
CA ALA A 258 4.43 -6.84 22.87
C ALA A 258 3.56 -5.72 22.24
N ALA A 259 2.79 -6.01 21.18
CA ALA A 259 1.95 -5.03 20.50
C ALA A 259 0.55 -4.84 21.12
N SER A 260 0.17 -5.68 22.09
CA SER A 260 -1.22 -5.76 22.58
C SER A 260 -1.58 -4.79 23.71
N VAL A 261 -0.61 -4.05 24.28
CA VAL A 261 -0.76 -3.46 25.62
C VAL A 261 -1.08 -1.94 25.64
N LEU A 262 -0.98 -1.21 24.52
CA LEU A 262 -1.03 0.26 24.58
C LEU A 262 -2.12 0.87 23.70
N SER A 263 -3.38 0.84 24.13
CA SER A 263 -4.42 1.69 23.52
C SER A 263 -4.48 3.05 24.23
N LEU A 264 -3.81 4.06 23.70
CA LEU A 264 -4.06 5.46 24.09
C LEU A 264 -5.01 6.10 23.06
N PRO A 265 -6.18 6.63 23.48
CA PRO A 265 -7.28 6.97 22.59
C PRO A 265 -7.03 8.15 21.63
N ASP A 266 -5.97 8.94 21.83
CA ASP A 266 -5.83 10.25 21.20
C ASP A 266 -4.65 10.40 20.22
N LEU A 267 -3.82 9.37 20.02
CA LEU A 267 -2.70 9.42 19.08
C LEU A 267 -2.77 8.24 18.11
N PRO A 268 -2.83 8.47 16.79
CA PRO A 268 -2.73 7.37 15.86
C PRO A 268 -1.31 6.81 15.90
N PHE A 269 -1.20 5.54 16.23
CA PHE A 269 0.03 4.80 16.20
C PHE A 269 -0.20 3.45 15.52
N CYS A 270 0.91 2.82 15.20
CA CYS A 270 0.99 1.53 14.57
C CYS A 270 1.98 0.69 15.36
N ALA A 271 1.57 -0.49 15.84
CA ALA A 271 2.45 -1.47 16.43
C ALA A 271 2.50 -2.71 15.52
N PHE A 272 3.69 -3.15 15.13
CA PHE A 272 3.85 -4.28 14.23
C PHE A 272 5.07 -5.14 14.56
N ASN A 273 4.96 -6.42 14.24
CA ASN A 273 6.04 -7.40 14.31
C ASN A 273 6.63 -7.58 12.90
N GLY A 274 7.89 -7.20 12.72
CA GLY A 274 8.67 -7.37 11.49
C GLY A 274 9.29 -8.76 11.35
N GLY A 275 8.82 -9.75 12.11
CA GLY A 275 9.34 -11.12 12.16
C GLY A 275 10.50 -11.25 13.15
N ASN A 276 11.60 -10.55 12.88
CA ASN A 276 12.78 -10.55 13.76
C ASN A 276 12.82 -9.36 14.72
N ASP A 277 11.84 -8.47 14.70
CA ASP A 277 11.82 -7.25 15.50
C ASP A 277 10.41 -6.70 15.68
N VAL A 278 10.27 -5.76 16.62
CA VAL A 278 8.98 -5.12 16.93
C VAL A 278 9.17 -3.62 16.89
N TRP A 279 8.21 -2.91 16.29
CA TRP A 279 8.20 -1.46 16.20
C TRP A 279 6.85 -0.89 16.59
N VAL A 280 6.89 0.24 17.27
CA VAL A 280 5.76 1.13 17.52
C VAL A 280 6.07 2.47 16.90
N ASP A 281 5.28 2.81 15.90
CA ASP A 281 5.42 3.95 15.01
C ASP A 281 4.26 4.93 15.25
N ILE A 282 4.55 6.22 15.41
CA ILE A 282 3.50 7.25 15.46
C ILE A 282 3.08 7.59 14.05
N GLY A 283 1.80 7.37 13.76
CA GLY A 283 1.23 7.48 12.43
C GLY A 283 0.64 6.17 11.93
N ASN A 284 -0.02 6.25 10.77
CA ASN A 284 -0.42 5.08 10.01
C ASN A 284 -0.49 5.37 8.50
N LYS A 285 -0.51 4.31 7.69
CA LYS A 285 -0.59 4.42 6.21
C LYS A 285 -1.83 5.14 5.69
N LEU A 286 -2.95 5.08 6.41
CA LEU A 286 -4.16 5.82 6.04
C LEU A 286 -3.94 7.34 6.11
N ILE A 287 -3.24 7.82 7.15
CA ILE A 287 -2.87 9.24 7.26
C ILE A 287 -1.91 9.62 6.12
N ALA A 288 -0.94 8.77 5.78
CA ALA A 288 -0.06 8.99 4.64
C ALA A 288 -0.82 9.14 3.32
N ALA A 289 -1.79 8.26 3.05
CA ALA A 289 -2.63 8.34 1.87
C ALA A 289 -3.42 9.65 1.82
N LYS A 290 -4.00 10.09 2.94
CA LYS A 290 -4.73 11.36 3.02
C LYS A 290 -3.83 12.59 2.82
N ILE A 291 -2.61 12.57 3.34
CA ILE A 291 -1.63 13.63 3.08
C ILE A 291 -1.30 13.69 1.59
N LEU A 292 -1.09 12.53 0.98
CA LEU A 292 -0.87 12.39 -0.46
C LEU A 292 -2.02 12.96 -1.29
N TRP A 293 -3.26 12.67 -0.90
CA TRP A 293 -4.47 13.18 -1.55
C TRP A 293 -4.53 14.70 -1.51
N SER A 294 -4.31 15.28 -0.33
CA SER A 294 -4.28 16.73 -0.15
C SER A 294 -3.13 17.38 -0.93
N TRP A 295 -1.96 16.75 -0.97
CA TRP A 295 -0.78 17.27 -1.67
C TRP A 295 -0.95 17.27 -3.19
N LEU A 296 -1.60 16.23 -3.73
CA LEU A 296 -1.81 16.04 -5.17
C LEU A 296 -3.11 16.66 -5.69
N GLY A 297 -4.03 17.08 -4.83
CA GLY A 297 -5.37 17.51 -5.23
C GLY A 297 -6.16 16.38 -5.90
N ILE A 298 -6.14 15.21 -5.26
CA ILE A 298 -6.83 13.99 -5.70
C ILE A 298 -7.66 13.42 -4.55
N ASP A 299 -8.61 12.56 -4.87
CA ASP A 299 -9.42 11.86 -3.87
C ASP A 299 -9.09 10.36 -3.76
N GLY A 300 -9.59 9.73 -2.70
CA GLY A 300 -9.45 8.29 -2.46
C GLY A 300 -10.07 7.43 -3.59
N GLU A 301 -11.07 7.94 -4.30
CA GLU A 301 -11.71 7.27 -5.44
C GLU A 301 -10.85 7.25 -6.71
N GLU A 302 -9.89 8.18 -6.80
CA GLU A 302 -8.90 8.28 -7.88
C GLU A 302 -7.60 7.53 -7.53
N THR A 303 -7.58 6.82 -6.39
CA THR A 303 -6.41 6.16 -5.83
C THR A 303 -6.58 4.66 -5.72
N ILE A 304 -5.55 3.91 -6.15
CA ILE A 304 -5.40 2.48 -5.84
C ILE A 304 -4.22 2.30 -4.89
N HIS A 305 -4.44 1.58 -3.79
CA HIS A 305 -3.39 1.06 -2.92
C HIS A 305 -3.07 -0.40 -3.26
N VAL A 306 -1.79 -0.74 -3.37
CA VAL A 306 -1.29 -2.10 -3.58
C VAL A 306 -0.53 -2.52 -2.34
N GLY A 307 -1.04 -3.52 -1.62
CA GLY A 307 -0.51 -3.92 -0.32
C GLY A 307 -0.69 -5.41 -0.04
N ASP A 308 0.21 -5.98 0.75
CA ASP A 308 0.02 -7.32 1.32
C ASP A 308 -0.64 -7.22 2.71
N GLN A 309 -1.74 -7.95 2.88
CA GLN A 309 -2.50 -7.97 4.13
C GLN A 309 -2.38 -9.30 4.87
N PHE A 310 -1.55 -10.22 4.40
CA PHE A 310 -1.21 -11.43 5.14
C PHE A 310 -0.22 -11.15 6.28
N LEU A 311 0.70 -10.19 6.08
CA LEU A 311 1.81 -9.95 6.99
C LEU A 311 1.65 -8.69 7.86
N SER A 312 0.76 -7.77 7.48
CA SER A 312 0.53 -6.55 8.24
C SER A 312 -0.54 -6.76 9.30
N THR A 313 -0.17 -6.88 10.58
CA THR A 313 -1.09 -6.66 11.69
C THR A 313 -1.58 -5.21 11.66
N GLY A 314 -2.85 -4.97 11.34
CA GLY A 314 -3.53 -3.67 11.52
C GLY A 314 -3.35 -2.60 10.42
N ASN A 315 -2.16 -2.47 9.80
CA ASN A 315 -1.80 -1.22 9.10
C ASN A 315 -2.54 -1.02 7.76
N ASN A 316 -2.72 -2.09 6.98
CA ASN A 316 -3.38 -2.03 5.65
C ASN A 316 -4.91 -2.19 5.73
N VAL A 317 -5.46 -2.61 6.87
CA VAL A 317 -6.91 -2.69 7.05
C VAL A 317 -7.53 -1.28 7.04
N SER A 318 -6.78 -0.31 7.57
CA SER A 318 -7.20 1.09 7.62
C SER A 318 -7.33 1.74 6.23
N THR A 319 -6.48 1.38 5.26
CA THR A 319 -6.50 2.01 3.92
C THR A 319 -7.69 1.57 3.07
N ARG A 320 -8.22 0.36 3.30
CA ARG A 320 -9.45 -0.14 2.64
C ARG A 320 -10.67 0.73 2.93
N SER A 321 -10.68 1.41 4.08
CA SER A 321 -11.79 2.30 4.46
C SER A 321 -11.83 3.59 3.64
N ALA A 322 -10.78 3.88 2.89
CA ALA A 322 -10.58 5.21 2.30
C ALA A 322 -10.15 5.20 0.82
N CYS A 323 -9.61 4.10 0.30
CA CYS A 323 -9.37 3.95 -1.14
C CYS A 323 -9.42 2.49 -1.59
N CYS A 324 -9.52 2.30 -2.92
CA CYS A 324 -9.46 1.00 -3.55
C CYS A 324 -8.15 0.29 -3.19
N THR A 325 -8.21 -0.97 -2.73
CA THR A 325 -7.03 -1.69 -2.25
C THR A 325 -6.91 -3.06 -2.91
N LEU A 326 -5.83 -3.27 -3.65
CA LEU A 326 -5.45 -4.56 -4.24
C LEU A 326 -4.63 -5.35 -3.23
N TRP A 327 -5.12 -6.53 -2.87
CA TRP A 327 -4.43 -7.42 -1.94
C TRP A 327 -3.54 -8.40 -2.72
N VAL A 328 -2.23 -8.18 -2.65
CA VAL A 328 -1.19 -8.99 -3.29
C VAL A 328 -0.38 -9.73 -2.22
N ALA A 329 0.11 -10.92 -2.52
CA ALA A 329 0.94 -11.71 -1.60
C ALA A 329 2.44 -11.69 -1.96
N ASP A 330 2.78 -11.33 -3.19
CA ASP A 330 4.15 -11.35 -3.70
C ASP A 330 4.32 -10.39 -4.90
N PRO A 331 5.57 -10.12 -5.32
CA PRO A 331 5.83 -9.26 -6.48
C PRO A 331 5.24 -9.77 -7.82
N LYS A 332 5.07 -11.08 -8.00
CA LYS A 332 4.45 -11.62 -9.23
C LYS A 332 2.97 -11.29 -9.29
N GLU A 333 2.28 -11.32 -8.15
CA GLU A 333 0.89 -10.87 -8.06
C GLU A 333 0.76 -9.36 -8.28
N THR A 334 1.69 -8.56 -7.75
CA THR A 334 1.78 -7.13 -8.07
C THR A 334 1.93 -6.89 -9.56
N GLU A 335 2.83 -7.63 -10.22
CA GLU A 335 3.02 -7.55 -11.67
C GLU A 335 1.73 -7.91 -12.45
N GLY A 336 1.03 -8.97 -12.04
CA GLY A 336 -0.25 -9.38 -12.62
C GLY A 336 -1.32 -8.30 -12.46
N ALA A 337 -1.47 -7.76 -11.25
CA ALA A 337 -2.45 -6.73 -10.92
C ALA A 337 -2.20 -5.43 -11.70
N LEU A 338 -0.94 -4.98 -11.79
CA LEU A 338 -0.56 -3.82 -12.60
C LEU A 338 -0.75 -4.08 -14.11
N GLY A 339 -0.54 -5.31 -14.56
CA GLY A 339 -0.81 -5.73 -15.94
C GLY A 339 -2.28 -5.64 -16.29
N ASP A 340 -3.16 -6.18 -15.43
CA ASP A 340 -4.61 -6.08 -15.58
C ASP A 340 -5.09 -4.63 -15.59
N LEU A 341 -4.59 -3.82 -14.64
CA LEU A 341 -4.90 -2.40 -14.53
C LEU A 341 -4.51 -1.64 -15.80
N ARG A 342 -3.29 -1.87 -16.32
CA ARG A 342 -2.84 -1.25 -17.58
C ARG A 342 -3.72 -1.67 -18.76
N GLY A 343 -4.10 -2.95 -18.83
CA GLY A 343 -4.99 -3.47 -19.87
C GLY A 343 -6.34 -2.75 -19.87
N SER A 344 -6.92 -2.57 -18.69
CA SER A 344 -8.18 -1.84 -18.49
C SER A 344 -8.06 -0.36 -18.84
N VAL A 345 -6.97 0.31 -18.47
CA VAL A 345 -6.71 1.72 -18.82
C VAL A 345 -6.51 1.91 -20.32
N HIS A 346 -5.85 0.97 -21.02
CA HIS A 346 -5.43 1.20 -22.41
C HIS A 346 -6.50 0.91 -23.46
N TYR A 347 -7.30 -0.14 -23.28
CA TYR A 347 -8.17 -0.65 -24.35
C TYR A 347 -9.66 -0.53 -24.05
N GLY A 348 -10.04 -0.16 -22.82
CA GLY A 348 -11.37 -0.45 -22.32
C GLY A 348 -11.55 -1.96 -22.14
N PHE A 349 -12.40 -2.32 -21.18
CA PHE A 349 -12.46 -3.69 -20.69
C PHE A 349 -12.88 -4.74 -21.75
N GLU A 350 -13.95 -4.46 -22.50
CA GLU A 350 -14.46 -5.37 -23.54
C GLU A 350 -13.43 -5.62 -24.65
N THR A 351 -12.76 -4.57 -25.11
CA THR A 351 -11.71 -4.65 -26.13
C THR A 351 -10.47 -5.40 -25.62
N TYR A 352 -10.11 -5.23 -24.35
CA TYR A 352 -8.97 -5.93 -23.75
C TYR A 352 -9.21 -7.44 -23.69
N LEU A 353 -10.42 -7.86 -23.27
CA LEU A 353 -10.82 -9.26 -23.30
C LEU A 353 -10.71 -9.82 -24.72
N LEU A 354 -11.39 -9.21 -25.69
CA LEU A 354 -11.41 -9.68 -27.07
C LEU A 354 -9.99 -9.83 -27.67
N ARG A 355 -9.09 -8.88 -27.38
CA ARG A 355 -7.69 -8.96 -27.84
C ARG A 355 -6.90 -10.05 -27.14
N ARG A 356 -7.12 -10.28 -25.85
CA ARG A 356 -6.45 -11.35 -25.10
C ARG A 356 -6.96 -12.72 -25.54
N PHE A 357 -8.27 -12.85 -25.79
CA PHE A 357 -8.88 -14.02 -26.42
C PHE A 357 -8.24 -14.33 -27.78
N ALA A 358 -8.14 -13.33 -28.66
CA ALA A 358 -7.50 -13.50 -29.96
C ALA A 358 -6.03 -13.94 -29.85
N PHE A 359 -5.28 -13.40 -28.87
CA PHE A 359 -3.88 -13.77 -28.66
C PHE A 359 -3.71 -15.20 -28.10
N CYS A 360 -4.54 -15.63 -27.15
CA CYS A 360 -4.51 -17.02 -26.64
C CYS A 360 -4.86 -18.05 -27.71
N VAL A 361 -5.88 -17.79 -28.54
CA VAL A 361 -6.26 -18.67 -29.65
C VAL A 361 -5.14 -18.78 -30.69
N SER A 362 -4.46 -17.66 -30.98
CA SER A 362 -3.32 -17.63 -31.91
C SER A 362 -2.10 -18.39 -31.37
N SER A 363 -1.86 -18.32 -30.05
CA SER A 363 -0.73 -18.98 -29.39
C SER A 363 -0.91 -20.50 -29.31
N CYS A 364 -2.14 -20.99 -29.06
CA CYS A 364 -2.44 -22.42 -29.09
C CYS A 364 -2.30 -23.04 -30.49
N ASN A 365 -2.63 -22.31 -31.56
CA ASN A 365 -2.47 -22.79 -32.93
C ASN A 365 -1.00 -22.81 -33.41
N SER A 366 -0.09 -22.17 -32.69
CA SER A 366 1.35 -22.15 -33.03
C SER A 366 2.18 -23.24 -32.34
N GLN A 367 1.57 -24.03 -31.44
CA GLN A 367 2.22 -25.19 -30.80
C GLN A 367 1.81 -26.54 -31.42
N SER A 368 1.08 -26.52 -32.54
CA SER A 368 0.60 -27.72 -33.24
C SER A 368 1.21 -27.91 -34.64
N HIS A 369 2.47 -27.52 -34.83
CA HIS A 369 3.24 -27.83 -36.04
C HIS A 369 4.68 -28.24 -35.74
#